data_AF-A0A9E2K829-F1
#
_entry.id   AF-A0A9E2K829-F1
#
_cell.length_a   1.000
_cell.length_b   1.000
_cell.length_c   1.000
_cell.angle_alpha   90.00
_cell.angle_beta   90.00
_cell.angle_gamma   90.00
#
_symmetry.space_group_name_H-M   'P 1'
#
loop_
_entity.id
_entity.type
_entity.pdbx_description
1 polymer ?
#
loop_
_entity_poly.entity_id
_entity_poly.type
_entity_poly.pdbx_seq_one_letter_code
_entity_poly.pdbx_strand_id
1 'polypeptide(L)'
;MTIQVIRSSYTGPGRVGDFSWMIDRPEYARTLFVFNDNETQFYEHQHRQGTDHRCSPGGGNAAIRPYQCRTPPRATGVPTGRSGGYVGLAEGRGAIDDAISRLDGLLATGDYDALALSWDTATRTLGVSIFAPGRDVLDYIVERIEETAARH
;
A
#
# COMPACT_ATOMS: atom_id res chain seq x y z
N MET A 1 -2.24 -20.52 1.82
CA MET A 1 -2.07 -20.61 0.36
C MET A 1 -1.24 -19.39 0.03
N THR A 2 0.06 -19.53 -0.25
CA THR A 2 0.99 -18.40 -0.12
C THR A 2 0.62 -17.21 -1.00
N ILE A 3 0.43 -16.03 -0.39
CA ILE A 3 0.18 -14.78 -1.13
C ILE A 3 1.39 -14.42 -2.00
N GLN A 4 1.18 -14.30 -3.31
CA GLN A 4 2.22 -13.87 -4.24
C GLN A 4 2.53 -12.37 -4.07
N VAL A 5 3.80 -12.02 -3.82
CA VAL A 5 4.23 -10.61 -3.79
C VAL A 5 4.67 -10.15 -5.18
N ILE A 6 3.93 -9.19 -5.76
CA ILE A 6 4.21 -8.53 -7.03
C ILE A 6 4.94 -7.22 -6.76
N ARG A 7 6.23 -7.17 -7.09
CA ARG A 7 7.07 -5.96 -7.03
C ARG A 7 6.88 -5.15 -8.31
N SER A 8 5.98 -4.16 -8.26
CA SER A 8 5.50 -3.45 -9.45
C SER A 8 6.18 -2.09 -9.59
N SER A 9 7.03 -1.95 -10.61
CA SER A 9 7.76 -0.70 -10.85
C SER A 9 7.05 0.18 -11.88
N TYR A 10 6.81 1.44 -11.50
CA TYR A 10 6.18 2.42 -12.38
C TYR A 10 7.10 2.78 -13.55
N THR A 11 6.65 2.52 -14.77
CA THR A 11 7.39 2.85 -16.02
C THR A 11 6.61 3.78 -16.95
N GLY A 12 5.49 4.32 -16.47
CA GLY A 12 4.60 5.20 -17.23
C GLY A 12 3.12 4.82 -17.03
N PRO A 13 2.19 5.67 -17.51
CA PRO A 13 0.76 5.42 -17.39
C PRO A 13 0.28 4.31 -18.32
N GLY A 14 -0.85 3.69 -17.95
CA GLY A 14 -1.58 2.75 -18.82
C GLY A 14 -0.88 1.41 -19.06
N ARG A 15 -0.04 0.97 -18.12
CA ARG A 15 0.76 -0.27 -18.21
C ARG A 15 1.08 -0.83 -16.83
N VAL A 16 1.71 -2.00 -16.78
CA VAL A 16 2.24 -2.58 -15.53
C VAL A 16 3.15 -1.57 -14.83
N GLY A 17 2.90 -1.37 -13.53
CA GLY A 17 3.53 -0.32 -12.72
C GLY A 17 2.56 0.81 -12.33
N ASP A 18 1.59 1.12 -13.18
CA ASP A 18 0.51 2.07 -12.92
C ASP A 18 -0.67 1.34 -12.25
N PHE A 19 -0.84 1.56 -10.95
CA PHE A 19 -1.89 0.89 -10.18
C PHE A 19 -3.30 1.23 -10.67
N SER A 20 -3.51 2.45 -11.18
CA SER A 20 -4.81 2.85 -11.72
C SER A 20 -5.19 2.02 -12.94
N TRP A 21 -4.20 1.61 -13.73
CA TRP A 21 -4.41 0.73 -14.87
C TRP A 21 -4.50 -0.75 -14.44
N MET A 22 -3.58 -1.19 -13.58
CA MET A 22 -3.51 -2.60 -13.14
C MET A 22 -4.79 -3.02 -12.41
N ILE A 23 -5.32 -2.19 -11.51
CA ILE A 23 -6.46 -2.58 -10.69
C ILE A 23 -7.70 -2.91 -11.53
N ASP A 24 -7.84 -2.37 -12.73
CA ASP A 24 -8.98 -2.64 -13.62
C ASP A 24 -8.73 -3.80 -14.59
N ARG A 25 -7.65 -4.59 -14.45
CA ARG A 25 -7.42 -5.77 -15.31
C ARG A 25 -7.90 -7.08 -14.65
N PRO A 26 -8.50 -8.02 -15.41
CA PRO A 26 -8.97 -9.29 -14.88
C PRO A 26 -7.91 -10.12 -14.15
N GLU A 27 -6.67 -10.11 -14.64
CA GLU A 27 -5.54 -10.84 -14.05
C GLU A 27 -5.16 -10.35 -12.64
N TYR A 28 -5.59 -9.15 -12.24
CA TYR A 28 -5.38 -8.59 -10.90
C TYR A 28 -6.67 -8.54 -10.07
N ALA A 29 -7.71 -9.29 -10.45
CA ALA A 29 -9.02 -9.27 -9.77
C ALA A 29 -8.92 -9.62 -8.28
N ARG A 30 -7.99 -10.50 -7.91
CA ARG A 30 -7.71 -10.97 -6.54
C ARG A 30 -6.41 -10.41 -5.95
N THR A 31 -5.89 -9.33 -6.54
CA THR A 31 -4.69 -8.64 -6.03
C THR A 31 -5.08 -7.52 -5.08
N LEU A 32 -4.49 -7.51 -3.89
CA LEU A 32 -4.53 -6.36 -2.98
C LEU A 32 -3.37 -5.40 -3.30
N PHE A 33 -3.69 -4.16 -3.64
CA PHE A 33 -2.67 -3.15 -3.96
C PHE A 33 -2.26 -2.35 -2.73
N VAL A 34 -0.96 -2.29 -2.45
CA VAL A 34 -0.37 -1.53 -1.34
C VAL A 34 0.33 -0.30 -1.87
N PHE A 35 -0.18 0.88 -1.50
CA PHE A 35 0.37 2.17 -1.91
C PHE A 35 0.91 2.96 -0.71
N ASN A 36 1.86 3.85 -1.00
CA ASN A 36 2.42 4.76 0.00
C ASN A 36 1.36 5.81 0.35
N ASP A 37 0.96 5.88 1.62
CA ASP A 37 -0.05 6.82 2.08
C ASP A 37 0.55 7.92 2.97
N ASN A 38 -0.23 8.98 3.14
CA ASN A 38 -0.02 9.96 4.19
C ASN A 38 -0.66 9.46 5.49
N GLU A 39 0.03 9.62 6.62
CA GLU A 39 -0.43 9.16 7.94
C GLU A 39 -1.82 9.69 8.31
N THR A 40 -2.08 10.97 8.08
CA THR A 40 -3.37 11.58 8.39
C THR A 40 -4.47 10.94 7.54
N GLN A 41 -4.26 10.74 6.25
CA GLN A 41 -5.27 10.13 5.37
C GLN A 41 -5.47 8.64 5.67
N PHE A 42 -4.42 7.94 6.09
CA PHE A 42 -4.53 6.56 6.57
C PHE A 42 -5.42 6.45 7.81
N TYR A 43 -5.19 7.26 8.85
CA TYR A 43 -6.02 7.24 10.06
C TYR A 43 -7.43 7.80 9.82
N GLU A 44 -7.58 8.82 8.97
CA GLU A 44 -8.89 9.26 8.53
C GLU A 44 -9.68 8.14 7.86
N HIS A 45 -9.02 7.30 7.05
CA HIS A 45 -9.66 6.13 6.47
C HIS A 45 -10.03 5.12 7.54
N GLN A 46 -9.10 4.71 8.40
CA GLN A 46 -9.33 3.72 9.46
C GLN A 46 -10.48 4.09 10.39
N HIS A 47 -10.49 5.33 10.89
CA HIS A 47 -11.49 5.78 11.87
C HIS A 47 -12.87 6.06 11.27
N ARG A 48 -12.96 6.20 9.95
CA ARG A 48 -14.20 6.60 9.27
C ARG A 48 -14.74 5.52 8.32
N GLN A 49 -14.21 4.30 8.38
CA GLN A 49 -14.80 3.15 7.68
C GLN A 49 -16.28 2.99 8.09
N GLY A 50 -17.16 2.79 7.11
CA GLY A 50 -18.61 2.68 7.34
C GLY A 50 -19.35 4.01 7.56
N THR A 51 -18.69 5.16 7.36
CA THR A 51 -19.30 6.50 7.38
C THR A 51 -19.20 7.17 6.00
N ASP A 52 -19.55 8.46 5.88
CA ASP A 52 -19.42 9.29 4.67
C ASP A 52 -17.95 9.54 4.21
N HIS A 53 -16.98 8.72 4.65
CA HIS A 53 -15.59 8.85 4.27
C HIS A 53 -15.42 8.67 2.76
N ARG A 54 -15.08 9.77 2.09
CA ARG A 54 -14.72 9.75 0.68
C ARG A 54 -13.24 9.40 0.61
N CYS A 55 -12.93 8.11 0.38
CA CYS A 55 -11.59 7.59 0.09
C CYS A 55 -10.97 8.35 -1.10
N SER A 56 -10.52 9.59 -0.89
CA SER A 56 -10.23 10.52 -1.98
C SER A 56 -8.91 10.14 -2.66
N PRO A 57 -8.83 10.23 -4.00
CA PRO A 57 -7.62 9.82 -4.72
C PRO A 57 -6.40 10.66 -4.29
N GLY A 58 -5.27 9.98 -4.13
CA GLY A 58 -3.96 10.61 -3.95
C GLY A 58 -3.20 10.76 -5.27
N GLY A 59 -1.91 11.11 -5.18
CA GLY A 59 -1.01 11.20 -6.33
C GLY A 59 -0.31 9.88 -6.66
N GLY A 60 0.07 9.70 -7.93
CA GLY A 60 0.77 8.49 -8.39
C GLY A 60 -0.03 7.22 -8.10
N ASN A 61 0.61 6.20 -7.55
CA ASN A 61 -0.06 4.94 -7.16
C ASN A 61 -1.06 5.11 -6.01
N ALA A 62 -1.09 6.24 -5.29
CA ALA A 62 -2.16 6.52 -4.33
C ALA A 62 -3.47 6.98 -5.01
N ALA A 63 -3.50 7.13 -6.34
CA ALA A 63 -4.74 7.41 -7.09
C ALA A 63 -5.81 6.33 -6.89
N ILE A 64 -5.40 5.09 -6.58
CA ILE A 64 -6.32 3.98 -6.26
C ILE A 64 -6.85 4.00 -4.82
N ARG A 65 -6.56 5.02 -4.01
CA ARG A 65 -7.12 5.17 -2.66
C ARG A 65 -8.65 4.95 -2.58
N PRO A 66 -9.49 5.37 -3.56
CA PRO A 66 -10.92 5.06 -3.58
C PRO A 66 -11.26 3.57 -3.48
N TYR A 67 -10.36 2.68 -3.92
CA TYR A 67 -10.57 1.24 -3.91
C TYR A 67 -10.41 0.62 -2.50
N GLN A 68 -9.93 1.38 -1.51
CA GLN A 68 -10.00 0.99 -0.08
C GLN A 68 -11.45 0.92 0.43
N CYS A 69 -12.36 1.69 -0.17
CA CYS A 69 -13.78 1.76 0.21
C CYS A 69 -14.67 0.73 -0.51
N ARG A 70 -14.10 -0.17 -1.33
CA ARG A 70 -14.86 -1.25 -2.00
C ARG A 70 -15.04 -2.46 -1.07
N THR A 71 -15.94 -3.37 -1.42
CA THR A 71 -16.15 -4.64 -0.73
C THR A 71 -15.99 -5.80 -1.71
N PRO A 72 -14.97 -6.67 -1.56
CA PRO A 72 -13.82 -6.50 -0.66
C PRO A 72 -12.95 -5.30 -1.07
N PRO A 73 -12.18 -4.70 -0.14
CA PRO A 73 -11.22 -3.64 -0.48
C PRO A 73 -10.21 -4.14 -1.52
N ARG A 74 -9.87 -3.33 -2.53
CA ARG A 74 -8.86 -3.72 -3.53
C ARG A 74 -7.53 -2.98 -3.37
N ALA A 75 -7.46 -2.08 -2.41
CA ALA A 75 -6.28 -1.32 -2.07
C ALA A 75 -6.16 -1.18 -0.55
N THR A 76 -4.94 -0.93 -0.06
CA THR A 76 -4.68 -0.48 1.31
C THR A 76 -3.47 0.44 1.34
N GLY A 77 -3.53 1.51 2.13
CA GLY A 77 -2.43 2.44 2.31
C GLY A 77 -1.46 1.99 3.40
N VAL A 78 -0.16 2.23 3.22
CA VAL A 78 0.85 2.16 4.28
C VAL A 78 1.47 3.55 4.47
N PRO A 79 1.37 4.16 5.66
CA PRO A 79 1.96 5.46 5.93
C PRO A 79 3.47 5.47 5.67
N THR A 80 3.94 6.38 4.83
CA THR A 80 5.38 6.66 4.67
C THR A 80 5.76 8.05 5.16
N GLY A 81 4.80 8.83 5.65
CA GLY A 81 5.05 10.10 6.33
C GLY A 81 3.83 11.00 6.44
N ARG A 82 4.08 12.21 6.94
CA ARG A 82 3.12 13.33 6.97
C ARG A 82 3.42 14.31 5.83
N SER A 83 4.13 15.40 6.12
CA SER A 83 4.50 16.46 5.17
C SER A 83 5.96 16.32 4.72
N GLY A 84 6.26 15.26 3.96
CA GLY A 84 7.59 15.06 3.36
C GLY A 84 8.18 13.66 3.49
N GLY A 85 7.58 12.77 4.28
CA GLY A 85 8.12 11.45 4.59
C GLY A 85 8.59 11.37 6.05
N TYR A 86 8.57 10.19 6.65
CA TYR A 86 9.22 9.96 7.95
C TYR A 86 10.73 10.01 7.77
N VAL A 87 11.45 10.80 8.57
CA VAL A 87 12.91 10.93 8.45
C VAL A 87 13.63 9.66 8.89
N GLY A 88 13.05 8.94 9.85
CA GLY A 88 13.56 7.65 10.33
C GLY A 88 12.45 6.80 10.94
N LEU A 89 12.73 5.50 11.13
CA LEU A 89 11.74 4.51 11.53
C LEU A 89 11.05 4.89 12.85
N ALA A 90 11.77 5.43 13.83
CA ALA A 90 11.21 5.82 15.12
C ALA A 90 10.03 6.81 15.00
N GLU A 91 10.03 7.66 13.97
CA GLU A 91 8.96 8.63 13.73
C GLU A 91 7.66 7.95 13.27
N GLY A 92 7.77 6.93 12.42
CA GLY A 92 6.64 6.32 11.71
C GLY A 92 6.24 4.93 12.18
N ARG A 93 7.02 4.28 13.06
CA ARG A 93 6.88 2.86 13.37
C ARG A 93 5.48 2.46 13.78
N GLY A 94 4.84 3.21 14.68
CA GLY A 94 3.48 2.91 15.16
C GLY A 94 2.45 2.91 14.03
N ALA A 95 2.47 3.94 13.18
CA ALA A 95 1.55 4.04 12.06
C ALA A 95 1.79 2.97 10.98
N ILE A 96 3.05 2.58 10.79
CA ILE A 96 3.41 1.46 9.90
C ILE A 96 2.90 0.15 10.50
N ASP A 97 3.12 -0.10 11.79
CA ASP A 97 2.66 -1.31 12.47
C ASP A 97 1.13 -1.45 12.40
N ASP A 98 0.39 -0.36 12.61
CA ASP A 98 -1.08 -0.33 12.44
C ASP A 98 -1.50 -0.68 10.99
N ALA A 99 -0.76 -0.20 9.99
CA ALA A 99 -1.03 -0.50 8.58
C ALA A 99 -0.74 -1.96 8.25
N ILE A 100 0.31 -2.54 8.83
CA ILE A 100 0.65 -3.95 8.70
C ILE A 100 -0.41 -4.83 9.38
N SER A 101 -0.91 -4.45 10.55
CA SER A 101 -2.05 -5.14 11.18
C SER A 101 -3.31 -5.10 10.31
N ARG A 102 -3.59 -3.96 9.66
CA ARG A 102 -4.70 -3.85 8.70
C ARG A 102 -4.49 -4.76 7.49
N LEU A 103 -3.29 -4.79 6.93
CA LEU A 103 -2.93 -5.67 5.82
C LEU A 103 -3.11 -7.14 6.21
N ASP A 104 -2.62 -7.56 7.38
CA ASP A 104 -2.76 -8.93 7.89
C ASP A 104 -4.23 -9.35 7.98
N GLY A 105 -5.08 -8.48 8.55
CA GLY A 105 -6.52 -8.72 8.63
C GLY A 105 -7.21 -8.79 7.27
N LEU A 106 -6.73 -8.06 6.26
CA LEU A 106 -7.22 -8.19 4.88
C LEU A 106 -6.81 -9.53 4.27
N LEU A 107 -5.55 -9.92 4.37
CA LEU A 107 -5.09 -11.19 3.80
C LEU A 107 -5.77 -12.40 4.46
N ALA A 108 -6.03 -12.33 5.76
CA ALA A 108 -6.73 -13.37 6.53
C ALA A 108 -8.17 -13.67 6.03
N THR A 109 -8.79 -12.77 5.26
CA THR A 109 -10.13 -13.00 4.67
C THR A 109 -10.15 -14.12 3.63
N GLY A 110 -9.01 -14.42 2.99
CA GLY A 110 -8.93 -15.33 1.85
C GLY A 110 -9.40 -14.72 0.52
N ASP A 111 -9.72 -13.43 0.49
CA ASP A 111 -10.20 -12.74 -0.72
C ASP A 111 -9.10 -12.51 -1.77
N TYR A 112 -7.83 -12.65 -1.38
CA TYR A 112 -6.66 -12.32 -2.20
C TYR A 112 -5.75 -13.53 -2.42
N ASP A 113 -5.10 -13.59 -3.57
CA ASP A 113 -4.02 -14.54 -3.88
C ASP A 113 -2.68 -13.85 -4.17
N ALA A 114 -2.71 -12.52 -4.33
CA ALA A 114 -1.54 -11.71 -4.58
C ALA A 114 -1.63 -10.35 -3.87
N LEU A 115 -0.47 -9.78 -3.62
CA LEU A 115 -0.27 -8.42 -3.15
C LEU A 115 0.66 -7.69 -4.11
N ALA A 116 0.30 -6.48 -4.54
CA ALA A 116 1.15 -5.64 -5.37
C ALA A 116 1.65 -4.43 -4.58
N LEU A 117 2.96 -4.21 -4.56
CA LEU A 117 3.59 -3.04 -3.94
C LEU A 117 4.35 -2.21 -4.99
N SER A 118 4.30 -0.89 -4.82
CA SER A 118 5.06 0.05 -5.66
C SER A 118 6.56 -0.16 -5.40
N TRP A 119 7.33 -0.56 -6.40
CA TRP A 119 8.72 -1.01 -6.23
C TRP A 119 9.72 -0.15 -6.98
N ASP A 120 10.81 0.20 -6.32
CA ASP A 120 12.02 0.77 -6.93
C ASP A 120 13.08 -0.33 -7.08
N THR A 121 13.47 -0.63 -8.32
CA THR A 121 14.45 -1.66 -8.63
C THR A 121 15.88 -1.28 -8.26
N ALA A 122 16.22 0.01 -8.27
CA ALA A 122 17.57 0.49 -7.99
C ALA A 122 17.85 0.45 -6.48
N THR A 123 16.89 0.91 -5.68
CA THR A 123 17.03 0.91 -4.22
C THR A 123 16.59 -0.42 -3.58
N ARG A 124 15.82 -1.24 -4.30
CA ARG A 124 15.17 -2.45 -3.78
C ARG A 124 14.25 -2.15 -2.59
N THR A 125 13.47 -1.08 -2.70
CA THR A 125 12.49 -0.66 -1.68
C THR A 125 11.18 -0.25 -2.32
N LEU A 126 10.26 0.32 -1.54
CA LEU A 126 9.11 1.00 -2.13
C LEU A 126 9.54 2.14 -3.05
N GLY A 127 8.88 2.24 -4.20
CA GLY A 127 9.01 3.38 -5.11
C GLY A 127 8.34 4.61 -4.50
N VAL A 128 9.10 5.70 -4.37
CA VAL A 128 8.67 6.98 -3.79
C VAL A 128 8.99 8.12 -4.74
N SER A 129 8.08 9.10 -4.85
CA SER A 129 8.30 10.29 -5.70
C SER A 129 7.71 11.58 -5.11
N ILE A 130 6.77 11.45 -4.16
CA ILE A 130 6.10 12.59 -3.49
C ILE A 130 6.71 12.83 -2.11
N PHE A 131 7.05 11.77 -1.39
CA PHE A 131 7.71 11.81 -0.09
C PHE A 131 9.15 11.29 -0.21
N ALA A 132 9.99 11.72 0.72
CA ALA A 132 11.38 11.30 0.88
C ALA A 132 11.58 10.62 2.26
N PRO A 133 10.92 9.48 2.52
CA PRO A 133 11.12 8.74 3.76
C PRO A 133 12.56 8.22 3.88
N GLY A 134 13.02 8.09 5.12
CA GLY A 134 14.29 7.47 5.46
C GLY A 134 14.42 6.06 4.92
N ARG A 135 15.65 5.64 4.62
CA ARG A 135 15.92 4.30 4.08
C ARG A 135 15.45 3.20 5.03
N ASP A 136 15.70 3.38 6.32
CA ASP A 136 15.28 2.48 7.39
C ASP A 136 13.76 2.32 7.48
N VAL A 137 13.00 3.38 7.22
CA VAL A 137 11.53 3.36 7.11
C VAL A 137 11.11 2.45 5.95
N LEU A 138 11.71 2.64 4.78
CA LEU A 138 11.35 1.90 3.57
C LEU A 138 11.71 0.42 3.67
N ASP A 139 12.89 0.11 4.19
CA ASP A 139 13.33 -1.28 4.41
C ASP A 139 12.38 -1.97 5.40
N TYR A 140 12.02 -1.30 6.50
CA TYR A 140 11.09 -1.84 7.49
C TYR A 140 9.71 -2.13 6.89
N ILE A 141 9.15 -1.22 6.09
CA ILE A 141 7.85 -1.46 5.46
C ILE A 141 7.90 -2.68 4.53
N VAL A 142 8.94 -2.80 3.70
CA VAL A 142 9.10 -3.94 2.78
C VAL A 142 9.22 -5.25 3.55
N GLU A 143 10.09 -5.29 4.56
CA GLU A 143 10.27 -6.45 5.44
C GLU A 143 8.92 -6.89 6.03
N ARG A 144 8.17 -5.97 6.64
CA ARG A 144 6.91 -6.28 7.30
C ARG A 144 5.80 -6.71 6.33
N ILE A 145 5.75 -6.15 5.12
CA ILE A 145 4.83 -6.58 4.06
C ILE A 145 5.16 -8.01 3.64
N GLU A 146 6.44 -8.31 3.36
CA GLU A 146 6.88 -9.61 2.88
C GLU A 146 6.68 -10.71 3.95
N GLU A 147 7.03 -10.42 5.21
CA GLU A 147 6.75 -11.30 6.33
C GLU A 147 5.25 -11.56 6.51
N THR A 148 4.41 -10.55 6.25
CA THR A 148 2.96 -10.68 6.37
C THR A 148 2.38 -11.51 5.25
N ALA A 149 2.77 -11.26 4.00
CA ALA A 149 2.37 -12.08 2.87
C ALA A 149 2.80 -13.54 3.03
N ALA A 150 3.97 -13.82 3.61
CA ALA A 150 4.47 -15.17 3.82
C ALA A 150 3.67 -16.00 4.86
N ARG A 151 2.88 -15.35 5.73
CA ARG A 151 2.04 -16.03 6.73
C ARG A 151 0.71 -16.57 6.18
N HIS A 152 0.23 -16.03 5.06
CA HIS A 152 -1.06 -16.36 4.44
C HIS A 152 -0.84 -17.17 3.18
#